data_AF-A0A0A2WLF4-F1
#
_entry.id   AF-A0A0A2WLF4-F1
#
_cell.length_a   1.000
_cell.length_b   1.000
_cell.length_c   1.000
_cell.angle_alpha   90.00
_cell.angle_beta   90.00
_cell.angle_gamma   90.00
#
_symmetry.space_group_name_H-M   'P 1'
#
loop_
_entity.id
_entity.type
_entity.pdbx_description
1 polymer ?
#
loop_
_entity_poly.entity_id
_entity_poly.type
_entity_poly.pdbx_seq_one_letter_code
_entity_poly.pdbx_strand_id
1 'polypeptide(L)'
;MIRRRGTRVAMIGAAIAFAFGLVILWFVIKMAHGRAEYADVTHAPEYVGIVGKEYAFAIPMPACGITMDRDYKPPADEVVVMAPPGFSGPEVLWCDDLPEGTAFRVVGVRRCSNCLDSREDEVMVDILPGRGYRGLPVELYSDDVVSKDESGRPRLNFQYYAPR
;
A
#
# COMPACT_ATOMS: atom_id res chain seq x y z
N MET A 1 24.17 57.64 -29.97
CA MET A 1 22.98 57.25 -29.17
C MET A 1 22.42 55.95 -29.74
N ILE A 2 22.08 54.98 -28.87
CA ILE A 2 21.14 53.86 -29.11
C ILE A 2 21.60 52.72 -30.04
N ARG A 3 22.08 51.60 -29.46
CA ARG A 3 21.72 50.20 -29.83
C ARG A 3 22.51 49.17 -29.01
N ARG A 4 22.13 48.94 -27.74
CA ARG A 4 22.59 47.78 -26.94
C ARG A 4 21.51 47.26 -25.97
N ARG A 5 20.23 47.23 -26.39
CA ARG A 5 19.12 46.68 -25.58
C ARG A 5 18.58 45.32 -26.06
N GLY A 6 18.92 44.85 -27.26
CA GLY A 6 18.32 43.65 -27.85
C GLY A 6 18.84 42.31 -27.33
N THR A 7 20.11 42.22 -26.92
CA THR A 7 20.76 40.93 -26.60
C THR A 7 20.42 40.38 -25.21
N ARG A 8 20.00 41.22 -24.26
CA ARG A 8 19.66 40.78 -22.90
C ARG A 8 18.27 40.13 -22.81
N VAL A 9 17.33 40.53 -23.67
CA VAL A 9 15.96 40.00 -23.67
C VAL A 9 15.92 38.57 -24.22
N ALA A 10 16.71 38.27 -25.25
CA ALA A 10 16.79 36.94 -25.84
C ALA A 10 17.41 35.89 -24.89
N MET A 11 18.42 36.26 -24.10
CA MET A 11 19.06 35.37 -23.13
C MET A 11 18.13 35.00 -21.95
N ILE A 12 17.30 35.94 -21.49
CA ILE A 12 16.34 35.69 -20.40
C ILE A 12 15.23 34.74 -20.88
N GLY A 13 14.73 34.91 -22.10
CA GLY A 13 13.72 34.02 -22.69
C GLY A 13 14.21 32.56 -22.82
N ALA A 14 15.46 32.36 -23.23
CA ALA A 14 16.07 31.03 -23.34
C ALA A 14 16.25 30.34 -21.96
N ALA A 15 16.66 31.10 -20.94
CA ALA A 15 16.80 30.57 -19.58
C ALA A 15 15.45 30.18 -18.96
N ILE A 16 14.39 30.96 -19.20
CA ILE A 16 13.03 30.64 -18.74
C ILE A 16 12.49 29.40 -19.45
N ALA A 17 12.70 29.27 -20.77
CA ALA A 17 12.28 28.09 -21.52
C ALA A 17 13.01 26.82 -21.06
N PHE A 18 14.30 26.92 -20.74
CA PHE A 18 15.09 25.80 -20.22
C PHE A 18 14.64 25.39 -18.81
N ALA A 19 14.35 26.36 -17.94
CA ALA A 19 13.81 26.10 -16.61
C ALA A 19 12.42 25.45 -16.69
N PHE A 20 11.54 25.93 -17.59
CA PHE A 20 10.25 25.28 -17.85
C PHE A 20 10.41 23.86 -18.39
N GLY A 21 11.36 23.63 -19.30
CA GLY A 21 11.68 22.30 -19.82
C GLY A 21 12.14 21.33 -18.72
N LEU A 22 12.96 21.79 -17.78
CA LEU A 22 13.39 20.99 -16.62
C LEU A 22 12.23 20.69 -15.66
N VAL A 23 11.32 21.64 -15.43
CA VAL A 23 10.12 21.42 -14.61
C VAL A 23 9.17 20.42 -15.26
N ILE A 24 8.94 20.53 -16.56
CA ILE A 24 8.11 19.57 -17.31
C ILE A 24 8.75 18.19 -17.32
N LEU A 25 10.06 18.09 -17.57
CA LEU A 25 10.78 16.82 -17.53
C LEU A 25 10.71 16.17 -16.14
N TRP A 26 10.85 16.97 -15.08
CA TRP A 26 10.67 16.51 -13.71
C TRP A 26 9.25 16.00 -13.46
N PHE A 27 8.23 16.72 -13.95
CA PHE A 27 6.83 16.28 -13.90
C PHE A 27 6.58 14.96 -14.66
N VAL A 28 7.16 14.81 -15.86
CA VAL A 28 7.02 13.60 -16.68
C VAL A 28 7.70 12.41 -16.01
N ILE A 29 8.87 12.59 -15.39
CA ILE A 29 9.55 11.54 -14.61
C ILE A 29 8.70 11.14 -13.39
N LYS A 30 8.04 12.10 -12.74
CA LYS A 30 7.12 11.82 -11.62
C LYS A 30 5.87 11.06 -12.07
N MET A 31 5.36 11.31 -13.27
CA MET A 31 4.15 10.66 -13.81
C MET A 31 4.41 9.25 -14.39
N ALA A 32 5.67 8.85 -14.59
CA ALA A 32 6.04 7.57 -15.21
C ALA A 32 6.12 6.38 -14.23
N HIS A 33 5.62 6.52 -13.00
CA HIS A 33 5.55 5.39 -12.08
C HIS A 33 4.45 4.44 -12.56
N GLY A 34 4.88 3.30 -13.10
CA GLY A 34 3.99 2.22 -13.55
C GLY A 34 3.25 1.55 -12.40
N ARG A 35 2.74 0.33 -12.65
CA ARG A 35 2.10 -0.52 -11.64
C ARG A 35 2.98 -0.64 -10.39
N ALA A 36 2.37 -0.59 -9.20
CA ALA A 36 3.10 -0.78 -7.95
C ALA A 36 3.81 -2.13 -7.94
N GLU A 37 5.10 -2.11 -7.59
CA GLU A 37 5.94 -3.29 -7.40
C GLU A 37 6.28 -3.42 -5.92
N TYR A 38 6.26 -4.65 -5.41
CA TYR A 38 6.44 -4.92 -3.99
C TYR A 38 7.65 -5.81 -3.76
N ALA A 39 8.50 -5.40 -2.83
CA ALA A 39 9.61 -6.18 -2.32
C ALA A 39 9.23 -6.87 -1.01
N ASP A 40 9.62 -8.13 -0.86
CA ASP A 40 9.49 -8.85 0.41
C ASP A 40 10.47 -8.28 1.43
N VAL A 41 9.94 -7.80 2.57
CA VAL A 41 10.70 -7.25 3.70
C VAL A 41 10.43 -8.02 4.99
N THR A 42 9.87 -9.23 4.89
CA THR A 42 9.46 -10.07 6.03
C THR A 42 10.59 -10.29 7.05
N HIS A 43 11.83 -10.38 6.59
CA HIS A 43 13.00 -10.64 7.45
C HIS A 43 13.63 -9.37 8.06
N ALA A 44 13.06 -8.19 7.84
CA ALA A 44 13.61 -6.96 8.40
C ALA A 44 13.47 -6.95 9.95
N PRO A 45 14.50 -6.50 10.71
CA PRO A 45 14.51 -6.57 12.18
C PRO A 45 13.31 -5.90 12.86
N GLU A 46 12.73 -4.87 12.23
CA GLU A 46 11.56 -4.15 12.74
C GLU A 46 10.29 -5.02 12.82
N TYR A 47 10.15 -6.07 12.02
CA TYR A 47 8.94 -6.92 12.01
C TYR A 47 9.04 -8.20 12.85
N VAL A 48 10.19 -8.44 13.50
CA VAL A 48 10.37 -9.60 14.42
C VAL A 48 9.31 -9.62 15.53
N GLY A 49 8.75 -8.46 15.86
CA GLY A 49 7.68 -8.31 16.85
C GLY A 49 6.29 -8.76 16.39
N ILE A 50 6.05 -9.00 15.10
CA ILE A 50 4.72 -9.34 14.56
C ILE A 50 4.72 -10.56 13.64
N VAL A 51 5.78 -10.77 12.85
CA VAL A 51 5.85 -11.89 11.89
C VAL A 51 5.89 -13.23 12.65
N GLY A 52 5.09 -14.18 12.16
CA GLY A 52 4.95 -15.52 12.74
C GLY A 52 4.03 -15.59 13.96
N LYS A 53 3.54 -14.46 14.47
CA LYS A 53 2.62 -14.43 15.62
C LYS A 53 1.17 -14.64 15.21
N GLU A 54 0.42 -15.23 16.12
CA GLU A 54 -1.01 -15.43 15.99
C GLU A 54 -1.79 -14.34 16.73
N TYR A 55 -2.90 -13.96 16.12
CA TYR A 55 -3.82 -12.96 16.61
C TYR A 55 -5.25 -13.42 16.34
N ALA A 56 -6.21 -12.71 16.90
CA ALA A 56 -7.62 -12.83 16.55
C ALA A 56 -8.21 -11.44 16.25
N PHE A 57 -9.17 -11.36 15.35
CA PHE A 57 -9.89 -10.11 15.16
C PHE A 57 -10.72 -9.79 16.40
N ALA A 58 -10.57 -8.58 16.94
CA ALA A 58 -11.29 -8.11 18.11
C ALA A 58 -12.71 -7.60 17.78
N ILE A 59 -13.00 -7.42 16.49
CA ILE A 59 -14.32 -7.08 15.96
C ILE A 59 -14.57 -7.87 14.67
N PRO A 60 -15.80 -7.92 14.14
CA PRO A 60 -16.05 -8.41 12.80
C PRO A 60 -15.33 -7.57 11.74
N MET A 61 -14.72 -8.23 10.76
CA MET A 61 -13.91 -7.59 9.71
C MET A 61 -14.36 -8.04 8.32
N PRO A 62 -14.68 -7.13 7.39
CA PRO A 62 -14.88 -7.50 6.00
C PRO A 62 -13.59 -8.01 5.36
N ALA A 63 -13.70 -9.07 4.58
CA ALA A 63 -12.66 -9.61 3.72
C ALA A 63 -13.13 -9.62 2.28
N CYS A 64 -12.52 -8.78 1.45
CA CYS A 64 -12.95 -8.54 0.09
C CYS A 64 -11.95 -9.08 -0.92
N GLY A 65 -12.42 -9.88 -1.88
CA GLY A 65 -11.60 -10.32 -3.00
C GLY A 65 -11.53 -9.24 -4.08
N ILE A 66 -10.32 -8.83 -4.41
CA ILE A 66 -10.07 -7.79 -5.42
C ILE A 66 -9.37 -8.34 -6.64
N THR A 67 -9.63 -7.74 -7.80
CA THR A 67 -8.97 -8.05 -9.07
C THR A 67 -8.15 -6.86 -9.56
N MET A 68 -6.99 -7.18 -10.10
CA MET A 68 -6.10 -6.24 -10.78
C MET A 68 -6.28 -6.34 -12.31
N ASP A 69 -7.24 -7.14 -12.79
CA ASP A 69 -7.64 -7.19 -14.18
C ASP A 69 -8.26 -5.85 -14.61
N ARG A 70 -7.84 -5.35 -15.79
CA ARG A 70 -8.26 -4.03 -16.28
C ARG A 70 -9.75 -3.97 -16.64
N ASP A 71 -10.37 -5.12 -16.90
CA ASP A 71 -11.80 -5.24 -17.19
C ASP A 71 -12.58 -5.75 -15.97
N TYR A 72 -11.96 -5.80 -14.79
CA TYR A 72 -12.53 -6.27 -13.54
C TYR A 72 -13.11 -7.68 -13.62
N LYS A 73 -12.46 -8.56 -14.39
CA LYS A 73 -12.90 -9.94 -14.55
C LYS A 73 -12.40 -10.82 -13.40
N PRO A 74 -13.16 -11.86 -13.03
CA PRO A 74 -12.67 -12.90 -12.13
C PRO A 74 -11.53 -13.71 -12.78
N PRO A 75 -10.71 -14.42 -11.97
CA PRO A 75 -10.81 -14.56 -10.50
C PRO A 75 -10.30 -13.32 -9.74
N ALA A 76 -10.50 -13.30 -8.42
CA ALA A 76 -9.80 -12.35 -7.57
C ALA A 76 -8.31 -12.72 -7.51
N ASP A 77 -7.45 -11.71 -7.49
CA ASP A 77 -5.99 -11.86 -7.41
C ASP A 77 -5.52 -11.89 -5.95
N GLU A 78 -6.17 -11.14 -5.07
CA GLU A 78 -5.88 -11.09 -3.64
C GLU A 78 -7.12 -10.79 -2.80
N VAL A 79 -7.00 -10.99 -1.49
CA VAL A 79 -8.05 -10.70 -0.52
C VAL A 79 -7.56 -9.66 0.45
N VAL A 80 -8.39 -8.66 0.68
CA VAL A 80 -8.07 -7.53 1.53
C VAL A 80 -9.00 -7.53 2.72
N VAL A 81 -8.44 -7.58 3.93
CA VAL A 81 -9.15 -7.50 5.20
C VAL A 81 -8.95 -6.12 5.79
N MET A 82 -10.03 -5.45 6.14
CA MET A 82 -10.00 -4.04 6.55
C MET A 82 -11.04 -3.74 7.62
N ALA A 83 -10.83 -2.67 8.40
CA ALA A 83 -11.82 -2.26 9.39
C ALA A 83 -13.11 -1.73 8.70
N PRO A 84 -14.30 -1.92 9.30
CA PRO A 84 -15.52 -1.28 8.83
C PRO A 84 -15.38 0.26 8.76
N PRO A 85 -15.94 0.94 7.76
CA PRO A 85 -16.97 0.48 6.81
C PRO A 85 -16.42 -0.30 5.58
N GLY A 86 -15.12 -0.53 5.51
CA GLY A 86 -14.47 -1.21 4.38
C GLY A 86 -14.26 -0.32 3.15
N PHE A 87 -13.99 -0.97 2.01
CA PHE A 87 -13.66 -0.35 0.73
C PHE A 87 -14.66 -0.81 -0.33
N SER A 88 -14.94 0.08 -1.28
CA SER A 88 -15.82 -0.17 -2.41
C SER A 88 -15.19 0.36 -3.69
N GLY A 89 -15.19 -0.44 -4.75
CA GLY A 89 -14.65 -0.06 -6.06
C GLY A 89 -15.01 -1.11 -7.11
N PRO A 90 -14.89 -0.80 -8.42
CA PRO A 90 -15.12 -1.77 -9.48
C PRO A 90 -14.17 -2.99 -9.40
N GLU A 91 -13.04 -2.86 -8.71
CA GLU A 91 -12.06 -3.91 -8.44
C GLU A 91 -12.56 -4.95 -7.44
N VAL A 92 -13.58 -4.62 -6.63
CA VAL A 92 -14.12 -5.51 -5.60
C VAL A 92 -15.10 -6.49 -6.24
N LEU A 93 -14.73 -7.77 -6.28
CA LEU A 93 -15.55 -8.81 -6.87
C LEU A 93 -16.56 -9.41 -5.89
N TRP A 94 -16.18 -9.50 -4.62
CA TRP A 94 -16.99 -10.04 -3.53
C TRP A 94 -16.44 -9.59 -2.18
N CYS A 95 -17.28 -9.60 -1.15
CA CYS A 95 -16.88 -9.40 0.24
C CYS A 95 -17.61 -10.42 1.12
N ASP A 96 -16.86 -11.04 2.01
CA ASP A 96 -17.34 -11.96 3.03
C ASP A 96 -17.01 -11.39 4.42
N ASP A 97 -17.87 -11.63 5.41
CA ASP A 97 -17.63 -11.16 6.78
C ASP A 97 -16.81 -12.18 7.57
N LEU A 98 -15.69 -11.74 8.14
CA LEU A 98 -14.95 -12.49 9.15
C LEU A 98 -15.53 -12.19 10.53
N PRO A 99 -16.03 -13.20 11.26
CA PRO A 99 -16.55 -12.97 12.60
C PRO A 99 -15.43 -12.59 13.57
N GLU A 100 -15.81 -11.85 14.61
CA GLU A 100 -14.96 -11.60 15.78
C GLU A 100 -14.40 -12.93 16.33
N GLY A 101 -13.15 -12.90 16.80
CA GLY A 101 -12.45 -14.06 17.32
C GLY A 101 -11.86 -14.97 16.24
N THR A 102 -12.10 -14.69 14.95
CA THR A 102 -11.41 -15.42 13.87
C THR A 102 -9.91 -15.20 14.00
N ALA A 103 -9.19 -16.30 14.11
CA ALA A 103 -7.74 -16.27 14.31
C ALA A 103 -7.01 -16.14 12.97
N PHE A 104 -5.86 -15.48 13.00
CA PHE A 104 -4.97 -15.38 11.88
C PHE A 104 -3.52 -15.33 12.34
N ARG A 105 -2.60 -15.59 11.40
CA ARG A 105 -1.16 -15.53 11.64
C ARG A 105 -0.53 -14.58 10.65
N VAL A 106 0.38 -13.73 11.10
CA VAL A 106 1.19 -12.89 10.20
C VAL A 106 2.24 -13.76 9.53
N VAL A 107 2.20 -13.85 8.20
CA VAL A 107 3.11 -14.69 7.42
C VAL A 107 4.19 -13.90 6.70
N GLY A 108 3.97 -12.62 6.46
CA GLY A 108 4.95 -11.79 5.77
C GLY A 108 4.61 -10.32 5.77
N VAL A 109 5.55 -9.53 5.28
CA VAL A 109 5.39 -8.10 5.04
C VAL A 109 6.03 -7.75 3.71
N ARG A 110 5.30 -7.01 2.86
CA ARG A 110 5.80 -6.49 1.59
C ARG A 110 5.78 -4.97 1.58
N ARG A 111 6.76 -4.36 0.94
CA ARG A 111 6.93 -2.90 0.85
C ARG A 111 6.97 -2.49 -0.61
N CYS A 112 6.24 -1.44 -0.97
CA CYS A 112 6.30 -0.91 -2.33
C CYS A 112 7.72 -0.40 -2.65
N SER A 113 8.34 -0.92 -3.71
CA SER A 113 9.71 -0.59 -4.12
C SER A 113 9.78 0.56 -5.13
N ASN A 114 8.68 0.85 -5.83
CA ASN A 114 8.60 1.91 -6.84
C ASN A 114 7.60 3.03 -6.50
N CYS A 115 7.08 3.05 -5.27
CA CYS A 115 6.23 4.13 -4.77
C CYS A 115 7.09 5.25 -4.19
N LEU A 116 6.99 6.46 -4.75
CA LEU A 116 7.80 7.61 -4.33
C LEU A 116 7.44 8.15 -2.94
N ASP A 117 6.19 8.01 -2.50
CA ASP A 117 5.66 8.60 -1.26
C ASP A 117 4.79 7.64 -0.43
N SER A 118 4.42 6.47 -0.95
CA SER A 118 3.75 5.43 -0.16
C SER A 118 4.82 4.61 0.55
N ARG A 119 4.82 4.70 1.89
CA ARG A 119 5.69 3.93 2.80
C ARG A 119 4.88 2.92 3.63
N GLU A 120 3.66 2.65 3.22
CA GLU A 120 2.83 1.67 3.90
C GLU A 120 3.36 0.28 3.57
N ASP A 121 3.67 -0.45 4.64
CA ASP A 121 4.10 -1.83 4.56
C ASP A 121 2.85 -2.70 4.65
N GLU A 122 2.66 -3.54 3.65
CA GLU A 122 1.48 -4.40 3.55
C GLU A 122 1.75 -5.69 4.33
N VAL A 123 0.89 -5.97 5.31
CA VAL A 123 1.02 -7.12 6.20
C VAL A 123 0.21 -8.28 5.66
N MET A 124 0.92 -9.37 5.33
CA MET A 124 0.33 -10.59 4.78
C MET A 124 -0.05 -11.56 5.91
N VAL A 125 -1.22 -12.16 5.83
CA VAL A 125 -1.75 -13.07 6.87
C VAL A 125 -2.32 -14.38 6.32
N ASP A 126 -2.33 -15.40 7.18
CA ASP A 126 -3.08 -16.65 6.99
C ASP A 126 -4.28 -16.67 7.95
N ILE A 127 -5.51 -16.85 7.44
CA ILE A 127 -6.71 -17.02 8.29
C ILE A 127 -6.84 -18.48 8.77
N LEU A 128 -6.92 -18.71 10.09
CA LEU A 128 -6.89 -20.03 10.73
C LEU A 128 -8.30 -20.61 10.99
N PRO A 129 -8.48 -21.96 11.00
CA PRO A 129 -7.48 -23.02 10.86
C PRO A 129 -7.37 -23.52 9.40
N GLY A 130 -6.64 -22.81 8.51
CA GLY A 130 -6.47 -23.25 7.12
C GLY A 130 -5.68 -22.25 6.26
N ARG A 131 -5.38 -22.63 5.01
CA ARG A 131 -4.65 -21.76 4.06
C ARG A 131 -5.61 -20.76 3.42
N GLY A 132 -5.81 -19.65 4.14
CA GLY A 132 -6.34 -18.35 3.73
C GLY A 132 -7.23 -18.30 2.49
N TYR A 133 -8.52 -17.99 2.69
CA TYR A 133 -9.42 -17.44 1.66
C TYR A 133 -9.22 -18.01 0.23
N ARG A 134 -9.50 -19.30 0.05
CA ARG A 134 -9.43 -20.00 -1.26
C ARG A 134 -8.02 -20.07 -1.89
N GLY A 135 -6.97 -19.96 -1.08
CA GLY A 135 -5.57 -20.02 -1.53
C GLY A 135 -5.04 -18.70 -2.08
N LEU A 136 -5.79 -17.60 -1.90
CA LEU A 136 -5.37 -16.27 -2.29
C LEU A 136 -4.51 -15.63 -1.21
N PRO A 137 -3.55 -14.76 -1.57
CA PRO A 137 -2.85 -13.94 -0.59
C PRO A 137 -3.86 -13.05 0.14
N VAL A 138 -3.73 -12.96 1.46
CA VAL A 138 -4.58 -12.12 2.30
C VAL A 138 -3.75 -11.01 2.90
N GLU A 139 -4.16 -9.77 2.65
CA GLU A 139 -3.56 -8.56 3.18
C GLU A 139 -4.42 -7.96 4.28
N LEU A 140 -3.79 -7.46 5.34
CA LEU A 140 -4.42 -6.53 6.27
C LEU A 140 -4.23 -5.10 5.76
N TYR A 141 -5.29 -4.52 5.23
CA TYR A 141 -5.29 -3.17 4.68
C TYR A 141 -5.71 -2.18 5.76
N SER A 142 -4.83 -1.21 6.04
CA SER A 142 -5.17 0.12 6.56
C SER A 142 -3.97 0.82 7.23
N ASP A 143 -3.95 2.14 7.05
CA ASP A 143 -3.13 3.12 7.79
C ASP A 143 -3.32 3.06 9.32
N ASP A 144 -4.45 2.51 9.79
CA ASP A 144 -4.88 2.42 11.19
C ASP A 144 -4.66 1.02 11.80
N VAL A 145 -4.32 0.02 10.98
CA VAL A 145 -4.19 -1.38 11.37
C VAL A 145 -2.77 -1.72 11.82
N VAL A 146 -1.78 -1.07 11.21
CA VAL A 146 -0.37 -1.17 11.58
C VAL A 146 0.11 0.20 12.10
N SER A 147 0.10 0.34 13.42
CA SER A 147 0.67 1.51 14.10
C SER A 147 2.18 1.36 14.30
N LYS A 148 2.88 2.46 14.52
CA LYS A 148 4.26 2.42 15.03
C LYS A 148 4.27 2.72 16.51
N ASP A 149 5.01 1.93 17.29
CA ASP A 149 5.24 2.24 18.70
C ASP A 149 6.17 3.45 18.89
N GLU A 150 6.41 3.84 20.14
CA GLU A 150 7.29 4.97 20.49
C GLU A 150 8.72 4.81 19.94
N SER A 151 9.14 3.57 19.65
CA SER A 151 10.44 3.26 19.04
C SER A 151 10.40 3.19 17.51
N GLY A 152 9.26 3.53 16.90
CA GLY A 152 9.04 3.47 15.45
C GLY A 152 8.80 2.07 14.91
N ARG A 153 8.61 1.05 15.76
CA ARG A 153 8.43 -0.34 15.32
C ARG A 153 6.96 -0.63 15.01
N PRO A 154 6.68 -1.36 13.92
CA PRO A 154 5.32 -1.72 13.53
C PRO A 154 4.66 -2.62 14.58
N ARG A 155 3.40 -2.32 14.88
CA ARG A 155 2.52 -3.06 15.79
C ARG A 155 1.10 -3.08 15.25
N LEU A 156 0.46 -4.23 15.36
CA LEU A 156 -0.97 -4.34 15.08
C LEU A 156 -1.78 -3.54 16.10
N ASN A 157 -2.79 -2.80 15.63
CA ASN A 157 -3.65 -1.99 16.47
C ASN A 157 -4.58 -2.88 17.33
N PHE A 158 -4.43 -2.80 18.65
CA PHE A 158 -5.19 -3.64 19.58
C PHE A 158 -6.69 -3.36 19.62
N GLN A 159 -7.15 -2.26 19.02
CA GLN A 159 -8.58 -2.02 18.80
C GLN A 159 -9.18 -3.07 17.86
N TYR A 160 -8.39 -3.60 16.93
CA TYR A 160 -8.84 -4.52 15.89
C TYR A 160 -8.27 -5.93 16.06
N TYR A 161 -7.17 -6.08 16.82
CA TYR A 161 -6.45 -7.36 16.93
C TYR A 161 -6.09 -7.70 18.37
N ALA A 162 -6.49 -8.88 18.83
CA ALA A 162 -6.09 -9.43 20.12
C ALA A 162 -4.94 -10.43 19.92
N PRO A 163 -3.82 -10.36 20.69
CA PRO A 163 -2.83 -11.42 20.74
C PRO A 163 -3.47 -12.74 21.18
N ARG A 164 -3.08 -13.85 20.56
CA ARG A 164 -3.54 -15.19 20.94
C ARG A 164 -2.50 -15.96 21.73
#